data_AF-A0A5N7D9Y1-F1
#
_entry.id   AF-A0A5N7D9Y1-F1
#
_cell.length_a   1.000
_cell.length_b   1.000
_cell.length_c   1.000
_cell.angle_alpha   90.00
_cell.angle_beta   90.00
_cell.angle_gamma   90.00
#
_symmetry.space_group_name_H-M   'P 1'
#
loop_
_entity.id
_entity.type
_entity.pdbx_description
1 polymer ?
#
loop_
_entity_poly.entity_id
_entity_poly.type
_entity_poly.pdbx_seq_one_letter_code
_entity_poly.pdbx_strand_id
1 'polypeptide(L)'
;MRLTHSLILLSTFALLPAAWPTMHQRRSILARGDEPPTLNGLVKEYDKLSPAEINMLLPRLCHKEHEKLHGCVASQDACAGHLHDLAKHAQELGLLKSFDNSH
;
A
#
# COMPACT_ATOMS: atom_id res chain seq x y z
N MET A 1 -11.23 21.10 -70.30
CA MET A 1 -9.77 21.06 -70.56
C MET A 1 -9.06 21.63 -69.33
N ARG A 2 -8.03 20.92 -68.86
CA ARG A 2 -6.82 21.29 -68.06
C ARG A 2 -6.77 22.70 -67.40
N LEU A 3 -6.26 22.96 -66.20
CA LEU A 3 -5.11 22.42 -65.47
C LEU A 3 -5.23 22.76 -63.96
N THR A 4 -4.95 21.78 -63.12
CA THR A 4 -4.12 21.77 -61.88
C THR A 4 -3.59 23.10 -61.29
N HIS A 5 -3.68 23.24 -59.96
CA HIS A 5 -2.59 23.58 -59.01
C HIS A 5 -3.17 23.49 -57.57
N SER A 6 -2.90 22.43 -56.80
CA SER A 6 -1.74 22.29 -55.89
C SER A 6 -1.73 23.31 -54.74
N LEU A 7 -2.30 22.93 -53.58
CA LEU A 7 -1.85 23.41 -52.26
C LEU A 7 -1.87 22.25 -51.27
N ILE A 8 -0.68 21.69 -51.06
CA ILE A 8 -0.27 20.85 -49.93
C ILE A 8 0.05 21.80 -48.76
N LEU A 9 0.03 21.27 -47.51
CA LEU A 9 0.42 21.84 -46.20
C LEU A 9 -0.84 22.08 -45.34
N LEU A 10 -1.04 21.52 -44.14
CA LEU A 10 -0.14 21.22 -43.01
C LEU A 10 -0.54 19.84 -42.41
N SER A 11 0.28 18.79 -42.44
CA SER A 11 1.29 18.45 -41.42
C SER A 11 1.24 19.29 -40.13
N THR A 12 0.63 18.75 -39.06
CA THR A 12 1.23 18.48 -37.73
C THR A 12 0.15 18.37 -36.65
N PHE A 13 -0.43 17.19 -36.46
CA PHE A 13 -0.79 16.76 -35.11
C PHE A 13 -0.16 15.39 -34.87
N ALA A 14 1.15 15.46 -34.70
CA ALA A 14 1.91 14.42 -34.07
C ALA A 14 1.31 14.16 -32.68
N LEU A 15 0.93 12.91 -32.46
CA LEU A 15 1.33 12.16 -31.27
C LEU A 15 1.23 12.98 -29.98
N LEU A 16 0.04 13.08 -29.40
CA LEU A 16 -0.01 13.08 -27.94
C LEU A 16 0.47 11.68 -27.53
N PRO A 17 1.66 11.50 -26.92
CA PRO A 17 1.82 10.31 -26.11
C PRO A 17 0.75 10.47 -25.03
N ALA A 18 -0.20 9.54 -25.02
CA ALA A 18 -0.99 9.30 -23.84
C ALA A 18 0.03 9.14 -22.71
N ALA A 19 0.21 10.20 -21.93
CA ALA A 19 0.97 10.17 -20.71
C ALA A 19 0.15 9.31 -19.75
N TRP A 20 0.19 7.99 -19.97
CA TRP A 20 0.10 7.08 -18.87
C TRP A 20 1.19 7.52 -17.91
N PRO A 21 0.86 7.94 -16.68
CA PRO A 21 1.88 8.01 -15.67
C PRO A 21 2.44 6.60 -15.64
N THR A 22 3.67 6.46 -16.14
CA THR A 22 4.43 5.25 -15.96
C THR A 22 4.42 5.04 -14.47
N MET A 23 3.66 4.03 -14.05
CA MET A 23 3.59 3.54 -12.69
C MET A 23 4.92 2.84 -12.41
N HIS A 24 6.02 3.58 -12.57
CA HIS A 24 7.35 3.16 -12.20
C HIS A 24 7.35 3.11 -10.67
N GLN A 25 7.33 1.87 -10.20
CA GLN A 25 8.35 1.46 -9.24
C GLN A 25 8.12 1.89 -7.79
N ARG A 26 6.87 1.87 -7.33
CA ARG A 26 6.63 1.40 -5.96
C ARG A 26 6.37 -0.09 -6.00
N ARG A 27 7.47 -0.87 -6.04
CA ARG A 27 7.47 -2.26 -5.57
C ARG A 27 7.24 -2.23 -4.05
N SER A 28 6.03 -1.85 -3.66
CA SER A 28 5.50 -2.06 -2.32
C SER A 28 4.92 -3.46 -2.29
N ILE A 29 4.85 -4.07 -1.11
CA ILE A 29 4.17 -5.34 -0.82
C ILE A 29 2.78 -5.45 -1.48
N LEU A 30 2.14 -4.32 -1.78
CA LEU A 30 0.92 -4.20 -2.60
C LEU A 30 1.02 -4.79 -4.03
N ALA A 31 2.22 -5.05 -4.56
CA ALA A 31 2.42 -5.56 -5.93
C ALA A 31 2.16 -7.06 -6.10
N ARG A 32 1.87 -7.80 -5.01
CA ARG A 32 1.29 -9.14 -5.09
C ARG A 32 -0.15 -9.06 -4.63
N GLY A 33 -1.06 -8.68 -5.53
CA GLY A 33 -2.50 -8.76 -5.28
C GLY A 33 -2.99 -10.16 -4.87
N ASP A 34 -2.15 -11.19 -5.06
CA ASP A 34 -2.41 -12.59 -4.70
C ASP A 34 -1.82 -13.05 -3.35
N GLU A 35 -0.86 -12.32 -2.74
CA GLU A 35 -0.21 -12.79 -1.51
C GLU A 35 -0.70 -12.00 -0.29
N PRO A 36 -1.13 -12.65 0.81
CA PRO A 36 -1.58 -11.96 2.00
C PRO A 36 -0.44 -11.10 2.58
N PRO A 37 -0.74 -9.88 3.08
CA PRO A 37 0.27 -9.05 3.70
C PRO A 37 0.84 -9.74 4.94
N THR A 38 2.12 -9.51 5.20
CA THR A 38 2.79 -10.01 6.40
C THR A 38 3.19 -8.84 7.30
N LEU A 39 3.22 -9.08 8.60
CA LEU A 39 3.57 -8.07 9.60
C LEU A 39 5.01 -7.54 9.37
N ASN A 40 5.95 -8.43 9.09
CA ASN A 40 7.34 -8.04 8.77
C ASN A 40 7.41 -7.16 7.52
N GLY A 41 6.56 -7.43 6.53
CA GLY A 41 6.43 -6.59 5.35
C GLY A 41 5.97 -5.18 5.71
N LEU A 42 4.87 -5.07 6.47
CA LEU A 42 4.34 -3.79 6.92
C LEU A 42 5.36 -2.98 7.71
N VAL A 43 6.09 -3.61 8.62
CA VAL A 43 7.15 -2.96 9.41
C VAL A 43 8.27 -2.43 8.51
N LYS A 44 8.69 -3.22 7.51
CA LYS A 44 9.77 -2.84 6.60
C LYS A 44 9.40 -1.68 5.66
N GLU A 45 8.12 -1.59 5.30
CA GLU A 45 7.61 -0.56 4.39
C GLU A 45 6.85 0.55 5.10
N TYR A 46 6.84 0.57 6.43
CA TYR A 46 6.01 1.48 7.22
C TYR A 46 6.13 2.95 6.78
N ASP A 47 7.36 3.46 6.65
CA ASP A 47 7.63 4.85 6.22
C ASP A 47 7.21 5.15 4.77
N LYS A 48 6.96 4.12 3.96
CA LYS A 48 6.56 4.24 2.55
C LYS A 48 5.05 4.11 2.37
N LEU A 49 4.37 3.54 3.35
CA LEU A 49 2.93 3.33 3.37
C LEU A 49 2.24 4.59 3.88
N SER A 50 1.17 4.97 3.20
CA SER A 50 0.24 5.96 3.70
C SER A 50 -0.62 5.38 4.84
N PRO A 51 -1.16 6.23 5.73
CA PRO A 51 -2.09 5.79 6.78
C PRO A 51 -3.29 5.01 6.22
N ALA A 52 -3.76 5.35 5.01
CA ALA A 52 -4.85 4.66 4.35
C ALA A 52 -4.45 3.23 3.93
N GLU A 53 -3.23 3.04 3.42
CA GLU A 53 -2.71 1.70 3.08
C GLU A 53 -2.53 0.85 4.34
N ILE A 54 -2.01 1.44 5.43
CA ILE A 54 -1.88 0.76 6.73
C ILE A 54 -3.25 0.29 7.24
N ASN A 55 -4.27 1.15 7.21
CA ASN A 55 -5.65 0.82 7.56
C ASN A 55 -6.24 -0.32 6.72
N MET A 56 -5.89 -0.39 5.44
CA MET A 56 -6.38 -1.43 4.54
C MET A 56 -5.67 -2.78 4.77
N LEU A 57 -4.38 -2.75 5.12
CA LEU A 57 -3.53 -3.94 5.21
C LEU A 57 -3.53 -4.58 6.60
N LEU A 58 -3.61 -3.78 7.67
CA LEU A 58 -3.64 -4.28 9.05
C LEU A 58 -4.75 -5.31 9.31
N PRO A 59 -6.00 -5.13 8.85
CA PRO A 59 -7.05 -6.14 9.03
C PRO A 59 -6.83 -7.44 8.25
N ARG A 60 -5.97 -7.42 7.23
CA ARG A 60 -5.68 -8.57 6.35
C ARG A 60 -4.53 -9.45 6.87
N LEU A 61 -3.87 -9.03 7.95
CA LEU A 61 -2.89 -9.86 8.63
C LEU A 61 -3.54 -11.14 9.18
N CYS A 62 -2.74 -12.20 9.31
CA CYS A 62 -3.26 -13.44 9.86
C CYS A 62 -3.47 -13.33 11.38
N HIS A 63 -4.28 -14.22 11.94
CA HIS A 63 -4.58 -14.24 13.37
C HIS A 63 -3.32 -14.26 14.26
N LYS A 64 -2.29 -15.05 13.88
CA LYS A 64 -1.01 -15.11 14.61
C LYS A 64 -0.24 -13.79 14.60
N GLU A 65 -0.42 -12.96 13.57
CA GLU A 65 0.21 -11.65 13.50
C GLU A 65 -0.56 -10.63 14.34
N HIS A 66 -1.90 -10.69 14.37
CA HIS A 66 -2.69 -9.91 15.32
C HIS A 66 -2.39 -10.29 16.76
N GLU A 67 -2.18 -11.58 17.06
CA GLU A 67 -1.77 -12.06 18.39
C GLU A 67 -0.42 -11.46 18.81
N LYS A 68 0.56 -11.41 17.89
CA LYS A 68 1.84 -10.74 18.15
C LYS A 68 1.67 -9.25 18.44
N LEU A 69 0.83 -8.56 17.66
CA LEU A 69 0.52 -7.14 17.88
C LEU A 69 -0.17 -6.93 19.23
N HIS A 70 -1.07 -7.82 19.63
CA HIS A 70 -1.68 -7.79 20.97
C HIS A 70 -0.63 -7.92 22.08
N GLY A 71 0.30 -8.87 21.95
CA GLY A 71 1.44 -9.01 22.87
C GLY A 71 2.32 -7.77 22.96
N CYS A 72 2.50 -7.04 21.86
CA CYS A 72 3.23 -5.77 21.83
C CYS A 72 2.52 -4.63 22.56
N VAL A 73 1.20 -4.60 22.53
CA VAL A 73 0.41 -3.61 23.28
C VAL A 73 0.42 -3.95 24.76
N ALA A 74 0.30 -5.24 25.10
CA ALA A 74 0.26 -5.71 26.48
C ALA A 74 1.59 -5.54 27.23
N SER A 75 2.73 -5.57 26.52
CA SER A 75 4.07 -5.40 27.08
C SER A 75 4.83 -4.31 26.34
N GLN A 76 4.95 -3.13 26.95
CA GLN A 76 5.64 -1.96 26.39
C GLN A 76 7.09 -2.25 25.98
N ASP A 77 7.76 -3.20 26.64
CA ASP A 77 9.14 -3.58 26.36
C ASP A 77 9.26 -4.68 25.30
N ALA A 78 8.15 -5.31 24.88
CA ALA A 78 8.19 -6.41 23.93
C ALA A 78 8.47 -5.94 22.50
N CYS A 79 8.10 -4.71 22.16
CA CYS A 79 8.12 -4.22 20.78
C CYS A 79 8.57 -2.76 20.70
N ALA A 80 9.43 -2.46 19.72
CA ALA A 80 9.99 -1.12 19.51
C ALA A 80 9.81 -0.66 18.05
N GLY A 81 9.89 0.66 17.85
CA GLY A 81 9.79 1.30 16.53
C GLY A 81 8.44 1.07 15.85
N HIS A 82 8.44 0.92 14.52
CA HIS A 82 7.22 0.80 13.71
C HIS A 82 6.32 -0.38 14.11
N LEU A 83 6.86 -1.40 14.76
CA LEU A 83 6.07 -2.54 15.22
C LEU A 83 5.17 -2.16 16.41
N HIS A 84 5.66 -1.27 17.29
CA HIS A 84 4.84 -0.68 18.35
C HIS A 84 3.77 0.25 17.77
N ASP A 85 4.13 1.08 16.79
CA ASP A 85 3.18 1.99 16.12
C ASP A 85 2.05 1.20 15.44
N LEU A 86 2.39 0.13 14.71
CA LEU A 86 1.41 -0.77 14.10
C LEU A 86 0.51 -1.46 15.13
N ALA A 87 1.06 -1.84 16.29
CA ALA A 87 0.32 -2.49 17.36
C ALA A 87 -0.71 -1.53 17.98
N LYS A 88 -0.30 -0.31 18.26
CA LYS A 88 -1.19 0.76 18.72
C LYS A 88 -2.28 1.06 17.69
N HIS A 89 -1.91 1.16 16.42
CA HIS A 89 -2.86 1.40 15.34
C HIS A 89 -3.88 0.27 15.19
N ALA A 90 -3.44 -0.98 15.32
CA ALA A 90 -4.33 -2.15 15.31
C ALA A 90 -5.29 -2.15 16.52
N GLN A 91 -4.84 -1.68 17.69
CA GLN A 91 -5.68 -1.50 18.87
C GLN A 91 -6.74 -0.43 18.66
N GLU A 92 -6.36 0.72 18.10
CA GLU A 92 -7.28 1.83 17.79
C GLU A 92 -8.37 1.42 16.79
N LEU A 93 -8.01 0.57 15.81
CA LEU A 93 -8.97 -0.03 14.87
C LEU A 93 -9.85 -1.12 15.51
N GLY A 94 -9.58 -1.51 16.75
CA GLY A 94 -10.32 -2.56 17.46
C GLY A 94 -10.06 -3.98 16.96
N LEU A 95 -9.01 -4.19 16.15
CA LEU A 95 -8.65 -5.51 15.60
C LEU A 95 -8.18 -6.49 16.68
N LEU A 96 -7.65 -5.96 17.79
CA LEU A 96 -7.03 -6.75 18.85
C LEU A 96 -8.00 -7.11 20.00
N LYS A 97 -9.24 -6.60 19.98
CA LYS A 97 -10.22 -6.80 21.05
C LYS A 97 -10.56 -8.27 21.32
N SER A 98 -10.45 -9.12 20.30
CA SER A 98 -10.71 -10.56 20.44
C SER A 98 -9.71 -11.25 21.37
N PHE A 99 -8.53 -10.68 21.58
CA PHE A 99 -7.48 -11.27 22.41
C PHE A 99 -7.54 -10.81 23.87
N ASP A 100 -8.28 -9.74 24.19
CA ASP A 100 -8.43 -9.21 25.56
C ASP A 100 -9.17 -10.18 26.50
N ASN A 101 -9.94 -11.12 25.95
CA ASN A 101 -10.72 -12.11 26.70
C ASN A 101 -10.05 -13.49 26.81
N SER A 102 -8.82 -13.65 26.33
CA SER A 102 -8.11 -14.94 26.31
C SER A 102 -7.45 -15.30 27.66
N HIS A 103 -8.01 -14.82 28.78
CA HIS A 103 -7.41 -14.88 30.11
C HIS A 103 -7.69 -16.18 30.88
#